data_AF-A0A7C3SI37-F1
#
_entry.id   AF-A0A7C3SI37-F1
#
_cell.length_a   1.000
_cell.length_b   1.000
_cell.length_c   1.000
_cell.angle_alpha   90.00
_cell.angle_beta   90.00
_cell.angle_gamma   90.00
#
_symmetry.space_group_name_H-M   'P 1'
#
loop_
_entity.id
_entity.type
_entity.pdbx_description
1 polymer ?
#
loop_
_entity_poly.entity_id
_entity_poly.type
_entity_poly.pdbx_seq_one_letter_code
_entity_poly.pdbx_strand_id
1 'polypeptide(L)'
;MKRKCSTRIRRSHIDSLPGTFPGTSRKRLHHARQIPAFRRARDNPCRPPLWCVANHRDTQLPAFGPRRCPLVLRSPIDGFTLVELLVVITIIGILIALLLPAVQAAREAARRAQCQNNLKQIALALHNYHTAYKIFPPSSVWRPGDAADVQRLNNPNLRENWVILILPFLEQQALRDAFDLSRPIPDPVNERPRSTRLSVMLCPSDAYNRTPYDGTQYNQGPNWARGNYA
;
A
#
# COMPACT_ATOMS: atom_id res chain seq x y z
N MET A 1 79.16 13.56 -29.44
CA MET A 1 79.88 12.48 -28.74
C MET A 1 79.03 12.01 -27.54
N LYS A 2 78.66 10.72 -27.51
CA LYS A 2 78.30 9.81 -26.38
C LYS A 2 77.63 10.41 -25.10
N ARG A 3 76.34 10.13 -24.79
CA ARG A 3 75.70 8.95 -24.10
C ARG A 3 75.61 9.05 -22.55
N LYS A 4 74.35 8.89 -22.07
CA LYS A 4 73.85 8.21 -20.83
C LYS A 4 74.18 8.84 -19.46
N CYS A 5 73.50 8.59 -18.33
CA CYS A 5 72.21 8.03 -17.84
C CYS A 5 72.42 7.83 -16.30
N SER A 6 71.34 7.67 -15.49
CA SER A 6 71.29 7.30 -14.05
C SER A 6 71.09 8.50 -13.10
N THR A 7 70.18 8.51 -12.12
CA THR A 7 70.12 7.53 -11.01
C THR A 7 68.75 7.45 -10.30
N ARG A 8 68.53 6.27 -9.73
CA ARG A 8 67.30 5.64 -9.23
C ARG A 8 67.04 5.89 -7.73
N ILE A 9 65.75 5.88 -7.41
CA ILE A 9 65.05 5.92 -6.11
C ILE A 9 65.49 4.81 -5.13
N ARG A 10 65.61 5.15 -3.83
CA ARG A 10 65.32 4.28 -2.67
C ARG A 10 64.85 5.13 -1.49
N ARG A 11 63.75 4.74 -0.81
CA ARG A 11 63.51 5.03 0.61
C ARG A 11 62.86 3.83 1.29
N SER A 12 63.57 3.27 2.26
CA SER A 12 63.17 2.32 3.30
C SER A 12 62.27 3.02 4.35
N HIS A 13 61.19 2.42 4.91
CA HIS A 13 61.13 1.35 5.95
C HIS A 13 61.92 1.77 7.22
N ILE A 14 61.46 1.78 8.49
CA ILE A 14 60.34 1.22 9.31
C ILE A 14 60.23 2.14 10.56
N ASP A 15 59.09 2.30 11.27
CA ASP A 15 58.82 1.73 12.62
C ASP A 15 57.47 2.30 13.15
N SER A 16 56.41 1.49 13.34
CA SER A 16 56.00 0.64 14.50
C SER A 16 55.10 1.41 15.50
N LEU A 17 53.96 0.98 16.07
CA LEU A 17 53.15 -0.26 16.29
C LEU A 17 51.81 0.18 16.99
N PRO A 18 50.92 -0.66 17.58
CA PRO A 18 50.43 -2.03 17.27
C PRO A 18 48.87 -2.13 17.21
N GLY A 19 48.29 -3.09 16.48
CA GLY A 19 47.54 -4.23 17.06
C GLY A 19 46.00 -4.10 16.83
N THR A 20 45.15 -5.12 16.63
CA THR A 20 45.29 -6.58 16.49
C THR A 20 43.97 -7.15 15.90
N PHE A 21 44.08 -7.96 14.82
CA PHE A 21 43.33 -9.15 14.28
C PHE A 21 41.95 -9.63 14.83
N PRO A 22 41.26 -10.63 14.19
CA PRO A 22 41.50 -11.38 12.92
C PRO A 22 40.23 -11.44 11.99
N GLY A 23 40.19 -11.94 10.75
CA GLY A 23 41.02 -12.86 9.98
C GLY A 23 40.18 -14.06 9.47
N THR A 24 39.68 -14.03 8.23
CA THR A 24 38.96 -15.14 7.58
C THR A 24 39.89 -15.94 6.65
N SER A 25 40.02 -17.23 6.92
CA SER A 25 40.86 -18.19 6.21
C SER A 25 40.06 -19.02 5.20
N ARG A 26 40.69 -19.25 4.05
CA ARG A 26 40.22 -20.07 2.92
C ARG A 26 40.73 -21.51 3.13
N LYS A 27 39.84 -22.49 3.31
CA LYS A 27 40.16 -23.92 3.10
C LYS A 27 39.10 -24.57 2.20
N ARG A 28 39.60 -25.35 1.26
CA ARG A 28 38.90 -26.08 0.20
C ARG A 28 38.85 -27.56 0.61
N LEU A 29 37.80 -28.26 0.13
CA LEU A 29 37.68 -29.70 -0.16
C LEU A 29 36.87 -30.61 0.80
N HIS A 30 35.86 -31.21 0.15
CA HIS A 30 35.20 -32.50 0.37
C HIS A 30 34.42 -32.75 1.66
N HIS A 31 33.09 -32.69 1.54
CA HIS A 31 32.23 -33.83 1.91
C HIS A 31 30.85 -33.68 1.27
N ALA A 32 30.47 -34.66 0.45
CA ALA A 32 29.09 -34.93 0.12
C ALA A 32 28.33 -35.31 1.40
N ARG A 33 27.15 -34.72 1.64
CA ARG A 33 25.94 -35.38 2.13
C ARG A 33 24.81 -34.38 2.44
N GLN A 34 23.68 -34.64 1.78
CA GLN A 34 22.32 -34.52 2.28
C GLN A 34 21.71 -33.13 2.49
N ILE A 35 20.91 -32.77 1.49
CA ILE A 35 19.77 -31.86 1.53
C ILE A 35 18.80 -32.33 2.65
N PRO A 36 18.50 -31.53 3.69
CA PRO A 36 17.40 -31.84 4.59
C PRO A 36 16.07 -31.50 3.92
N ALA A 37 15.22 -32.52 3.86
CA ALA A 37 13.91 -32.53 3.25
C ALA A 37 12.96 -31.45 3.81
N PHE A 38 12.23 -30.84 2.88
CA PHE A 38 11.05 -30.02 3.10
C PHE A 38 9.99 -30.85 3.85
N ARG A 39 9.94 -30.71 5.17
CA ARG A 39 8.98 -31.43 6.02
C ARG A 39 7.63 -30.71 5.93
N ARG A 40 6.72 -31.23 5.09
CA ARG A 40 5.29 -30.90 5.11
C ARG A 40 4.77 -31.14 6.53
N ALA A 41 4.43 -30.06 7.23
CA ALA A 41 3.62 -30.14 8.43
C ALA A 41 2.19 -30.50 8.03
N ARG A 42 1.67 -31.48 8.77
CA ARG A 42 0.40 -32.18 8.63
C ARG A 42 -0.81 -31.24 8.72
N ASP A 43 -1.75 -31.44 7.81
CA ASP A 43 -3.18 -31.68 8.07
C ASP A 43 -3.71 -31.16 9.41
N ASN A 44 -4.16 -29.91 9.43
CA ASN A 44 -5.14 -29.43 10.40
C ASN A 44 -6.54 -29.76 9.85
N PRO A 45 -7.36 -30.59 10.52
CA PRO A 45 -8.72 -30.82 10.08
C PRO A 45 -9.57 -29.56 10.32
N CYS A 46 -10.22 -29.12 9.25
CA CYS A 46 -11.25 -28.08 9.26
C CYS A 46 -12.30 -28.39 10.33
N ARG A 47 -12.41 -27.52 11.34
CA ARG A 47 -13.61 -27.46 12.20
C ARG A 47 -14.78 -26.90 11.36
N PRO A 48 -15.92 -27.57 11.28
CA PRO A 48 -17.11 -26.99 10.67
C PRO A 48 -17.70 -25.87 11.57
N PRO A 49 -18.33 -24.84 10.98
CA PRO A 49 -19.03 -23.80 11.73
C PRO A 49 -20.28 -24.34 12.46
N LEU A 50 -20.63 -23.67 13.57
CA LEU A 50 -21.60 -24.04 14.62
C LEU A 50 -23.09 -24.17 14.22
N TRP A 51 -23.44 -24.29 12.93
CA TRP A 51 -24.84 -24.40 12.49
C TRP A 51 -25.28 -25.82 12.08
N CYS A 52 -24.42 -26.82 12.20
CA CYS A 52 -24.78 -28.23 12.00
C CYS A 52 -25.37 -28.89 13.26
N VAL A 53 -26.47 -28.34 13.80
CA VAL A 53 -27.35 -29.05 14.73
C VAL A 53 -28.71 -29.21 14.05
N ALA A 54 -28.82 -30.23 13.21
CA ALA A 54 -30.10 -30.67 12.67
C ALA A 54 -30.79 -31.56 13.71
N ASN A 55 -31.84 -31.00 14.32
CA ASN A 55 -32.68 -31.66 15.31
C ASN A 55 -33.63 -32.64 14.58
N HIS A 56 -33.37 -33.94 14.70
CA HIS A 56 -34.28 -34.99 14.26
C HIS A 56 -35.40 -35.15 15.30
N ARG A 57 -36.61 -34.69 15.00
CA ARG A 57 -37.84 -35.18 15.61
C ARG A 57 -38.95 -35.28 14.58
N ASP A 58 -39.23 -36.53 14.24
CA ASP A 58 -40.53 -37.13 13.97
C ASP A 58 -41.68 -36.17 13.66
N THR A 59 -42.20 -36.26 12.44
CA THR A 59 -43.64 -36.07 12.24
C THR A 59 -44.12 -37.06 11.19
N GLN A 60 -45.07 -37.88 11.63
CA GLN A 60 -45.80 -38.90 10.88
C GLN A 60 -46.38 -38.37 9.57
N LEU A 61 -46.26 -39.17 8.52
CA LEU A 61 -47.01 -39.04 7.27
C LEU A 61 -48.44 -39.61 7.47
N PRO A 62 -49.52 -38.84 7.23
CA PRO A 62 -50.83 -39.42 7.06
C PRO A 62 -51.07 -39.88 5.61
N ALA A 63 -51.96 -40.86 5.54
CA ALA A 63 -52.40 -41.66 4.41
C ALA A 63 -52.66 -40.94 3.09
N PHE A 64 -52.36 -41.68 2.03
CA PHE A 64 -52.75 -41.48 0.64
C PHE A 64 -54.25 -41.26 0.48
N GLY A 65 -54.65 -40.10 -0.04
CA GLY A 65 -55.92 -39.87 -0.71
C GLY A 65 -55.70 -39.77 -2.24
N PRO A 66 -56.68 -40.15 -3.08
CA PRO A 66 -56.53 -40.10 -4.53
C PRO A 66 -56.57 -38.65 -5.00
N ARG A 67 -55.40 -38.07 -5.26
CA ARG A 67 -55.29 -36.77 -5.92
C ARG A 67 -55.59 -36.96 -7.41
N ARG A 68 -56.67 -36.33 -7.85
CA ARG A 68 -57.06 -36.15 -9.24
C ARG A 68 -55.84 -35.72 -10.05
N CYS A 69 -55.58 -36.42 -11.16
CA CYS A 69 -54.60 -36.00 -12.16
C CYS A 69 -54.97 -34.60 -12.66
N PRO A 70 -54.14 -33.56 -12.46
CA PRO A 70 -54.25 -32.40 -13.31
C PRO A 70 -53.76 -32.82 -14.68
N LEU A 71 -54.65 -32.77 -15.68
CA LEU A 71 -54.25 -32.80 -17.08
C LEU A 71 -53.29 -31.62 -17.28
N VAL A 72 -51.99 -31.91 -17.33
CA VAL A 72 -50.97 -30.98 -17.79
C VAL A 72 -51.25 -30.77 -19.28
N LEU A 73 -52.00 -29.71 -19.59
CA LEU A 73 -52.02 -29.12 -20.93
C LEU A 73 -50.61 -28.60 -21.19
N ARG A 74 -49.80 -29.47 -21.80
CA ARG A 74 -48.46 -29.16 -22.28
C ARG A 74 -48.62 -28.08 -23.35
N SER A 75 -48.39 -26.83 -22.97
CA SER A 75 -48.18 -25.76 -23.94
C SER A 75 -47.06 -26.22 -24.89
N PRO A 76 -47.26 -26.17 -26.22
CA PRO A 76 -46.19 -26.46 -27.15
C PRO A 76 -45.04 -25.51 -26.82
N ILE A 77 -43.89 -26.09 -26.46
CA ILE A 77 -42.67 -25.31 -26.35
C ILE A 77 -42.23 -25.13 -27.80
N ASP A 78 -42.47 -23.96 -28.36
CA ASP A 78 -41.92 -23.61 -29.68
C ASP A 78 -40.40 -23.70 -29.57
N GLY A 79 -39.84 -24.67 -30.30
CA GLY A 79 -38.40 -24.93 -30.30
C GLY A 79 -37.68 -23.78 -30.98
N PHE A 80 -36.80 -23.10 -30.23
CA PHE A 80 -35.96 -22.03 -30.76
C PHE A 80 -35.08 -22.59 -31.88
N THR A 81 -35.14 -21.99 -33.06
CA THR A 81 -34.29 -22.43 -34.17
C THR A 81 -32.83 -22.07 -33.85
N LEU A 82 -31.88 -22.91 -34.26
CA LEU A 82 -30.44 -22.67 -34.03
C LEU A 82 -30.01 -21.28 -34.56
N VAL A 83 -30.67 -20.84 -35.63
CA VAL A 83 -30.46 -19.53 -36.27
C VAL A 83 -30.90 -18.38 -35.37
N GLU A 84 -32.08 -18.46 -34.75
CA GLU A 84 -32.55 -17.42 -33.81
C GLU A 84 -31.58 -17.25 -32.63
N LEU A 85 -31.03 -18.36 -32.11
CA LEU A 85 -30.05 -18.30 -31.02
C LEU A 85 -28.75 -17.65 -31.47
N LEU A 86 -28.30 -17.99 -32.67
CA LEU A 86 -27.05 -17.50 -33.23
C LEU A 86 -27.11 -15.98 -33.50
N VAL A 87 -28.26 -15.46 -33.94
CA VAL A 87 -28.44 -14.01 -34.13
C VAL A 87 -28.42 -13.26 -32.79
N VAL A 88 -29.06 -13.80 -31.74
CA VAL A 88 -29.10 -13.13 -30.43
C VAL A 88 -27.71 -13.04 -29.80
N ILE A 89 -26.94 -14.13 -29.82
CA ILE A 89 -25.59 -14.12 -29.24
C ILE A 89 -24.64 -13.22 -30.03
N THR A 90 -24.82 -13.09 -31.35
CA THR A 90 -23.97 -12.22 -32.18
C THR A 90 -24.27 -10.75 -31.91
N ILE A 91 -25.53 -10.36 -31.75
CA ILE A 91 -25.91 -8.99 -31.38
C ILE A 91 -25.36 -8.63 -29.99
N ILE A 92 -25.55 -9.50 -28.98
CA ILE A 92 -25.02 -9.26 -27.62
C ILE A 92 -23.49 -9.15 -27.66
N GLY A 93 -22.82 -10.01 -28.43
CA GLY A 93 -21.37 -10.00 -28.61
C GLY A 93 -20.85 -8.66 -29.17
N ILE A 94 -21.51 -8.11 -30.19
CA ILE A 94 -21.15 -6.81 -30.78
C ILE A 94 -21.37 -5.67 -29.79
N LEU A 95 -22.49 -5.67 -29.07
CA LEU A 95 -22.77 -4.65 -28.05
C LEU A 95 -21.71 -4.66 -26.95
N ILE A 96 -21.32 -5.82 -26.44
CA ILE A 96 -20.28 -5.94 -25.41
C ILE A 96 -18.91 -5.51 -25.96
N ALA A 97 -18.57 -5.91 -27.20
CA ALA A 97 -17.30 -5.55 -27.82
C ALA A 97 -17.10 -4.04 -27.96
N LEU A 98 -18.18 -3.29 -28.23
CA LEU A 98 -18.15 -1.83 -28.30
C LEU A 98 -18.11 -1.16 -26.91
N LEU A 99 -18.66 -1.80 -25.88
CA LEU A 99 -18.70 -1.27 -24.51
C LEU A 99 -17.39 -1.45 -23.74
N LEU A 100 -16.65 -2.54 -23.99
CA LEU A 100 -15.44 -2.89 -23.24
C LEU A 100 -14.33 -1.80 -23.24
N PRO A 101 -13.96 -1.18 -24.39
CA PRO A 101 -12.98 -0.08 -24.40
C PRO A 101 -13.53 1.19 -23.72
N ALA A 102 -14.84 1.45 -23.83
CA ALA A 102 -15.48 2.62 -23.23
C ALA A 102 -15.51 2.55 -21.69
N VAL A 103 -15.69 1.36 -21.11
CA VAL A 103 -15.71 1.17 -19.64
C VAL A 103 -14.36 1.54 -19.01
N GLN A 104 -13.24 1.30 -19.70
CA GLN A 104 -11.92 1.63 -19.17
C GLN A 104 -11.69 3.15 -19.14
N ALA A 105 -12.10 3.85 -20.22
CA ALA A 105 -12.07 5.31 -20.27
C ALA A 105 -12.96 5.91 -19.17
N ALA A 106 -14.16 5.36 -18.97
CA ALA A 106 -15.08 5.80 -17.92
C ALA A 106 -14.50 5.58 -16.51
N ARG A 107 -13.87 4.42 -16.25
CA ARG A 107 -13.23 4.13 -14.95
C ARG A 107 -12.06 5.07 -14.65
N GLU A 108 -11.23 5.36 -15.64
CA GLU A 108 -10.11 6.30 -15.44
C GLU A 108 -10.62 7.74 -15.27
N ALA A 109 -11.65 8.15 -16.01
CA ALA A 109 -12.31 9.44 -15.80
C ALA A 109 -12.87 9.57 -14.38
N ALA A 110 -13.50 8.52 -13.84
CA ALA A 110 -13.99 8.49 -12.47
C ALA A 110 -12.86 8.61 -11.43
N ARG A 111 -11.74 7.89 -11.63
CA ARG A 111 -10.57 8.02 -10.74
C ARG A 111 -9.99 9.43 -10.76
N ARG A 112 -9.88 10.04 -11.94
CA ARG A 112 -9.41 11.43 -12.10
C ARG A 112 -10.37 12.43 -11.44
N ALA A 113 -11.68 12.25 -11.60
CA ALA A 113 -12.68 13.08 -10.95
C ALA A 113 -12.57 13.00 -9.41
N GLN A 114 -12.31 11.81 -8.86
CA GLN A 114 -12.05 11.64 -7.43
C GLN A 114 -10.77 12.39 -6.99
N CYS A 115 -9.68 12.29 -7.75
CA CYS A 115 -8.45 13.04 -7.45
C CYS A 115 -8.66 14.57 -7.50
N GLN A 116 -9.47 15.07 -8.43
CA GLN A 116 -9.82 16.50 -8.50
C GLN A 116 -10.68 16.94 -7.30
N ASN A 117 -11.62 16.11 -6.86
CA ASN A 117 -12.44 16.41 -5.69
C ASN A 117 -11.63 16.41 -4.40
N ASN A 118 -10.66 15.49 -4.26
CA ASN A 118 -9.71 15.49 -3.15
C ASN A 118 -8.90 16.79 -3.11
N LEU A 119 -8.38 17.25 -4.25
CA LEU A 119 -7.69 18.55 -4.35
C LEU A 119 -8.57 19.73 -3.97
N LYS A 120 -9.85 19.73 -4.37
CA LYS A 120 -10.81 20.78 -3.96
C LYS A 120 -11.02 20.80 -2.46
N GLN A 121 -11.11 19.63 -1.81
CA GLN A 121 -11.23 19.53 -0.35
C GLN A 121 -9.97 20.07 0.35
N ILE A 122 -8.77 19.73 -0.16
CA ILE A 122 -7.50 20.26 0.37
C ILE A 122 -7.43 21.78 0.18
N ALA A 123 -7.80 22.30 -0.99
CA ALA A 123 -7.81 23.73 -1.26
C ALA A 123 -8.76 24.48 -0.32
N LEU A 124 -9.95 23.94 -0.09
CA LEU A 124 -10.89 24.51 0.88
C LEU A 124 -10.32 24.51 2.30
N ALA A 125 -9.68 23.41 2.72
CA ALA A 125 -9.01 23.33 4.02
C ALA A 125 -7.88 24.37 4.17
N LEU A 126 -7.08 24.58 3.12
CA LEU A 126 -6.04 25.62 3.08
C LEU A 126 -6.63 27.03 3.21
N HIS A 127 -7.73 27.32 2.51
CA HIS A 127 -8.42 28.61 2.62
C HIS A 127 -9.06 28.81 4.00
N ASN A 128 -9.59 27.76 4.61
CA ASN A 128 -10.12 27.82 5.97
C ASN A 128 -9.01 28.08 7.00
N TYR A 129 -7.85 27.41 6.84
CA TYR A 129 -6.66 27.70 7.63
C TYR A 129 -6.24 29.16 7.50
N HIS A 130 -6.16 29.68 6.26
CA HIS A 130 -5.83 31.07 6.01
C HIS A 130 -6.87 32.04 6.61
N THR A 131 -8.15 31.68 6.60
CA THR A 131 -9.21 32.51 7.19
C THR A 131 -9.05 32.63 8.71
N ALA A 132 -8.68 31.53 9.37
CA ALA A 132 -8.49 31.45 10.82
C ALA A 132 -7.16 32.10 11.28
N TYR A 133 -6.05 31.81 10.62
CA TYR A 133 -4.70 32.21 11.05
C TYR A 133 -4.11 33.40 10.26
N LYS A 134 -4.82 33.90 9.24
CA LYS A 134 -4.40 35.01 8.35
C LYS A 134 -3.07 34.77 7.61
N ILE A 135 -2.67 33.51 7.50
CA ILE A 135 -1.47 33.05 6.80
C ILE A 135 -1.73 31.67 6.23
N PHE A 136 -1.12 31.33 5.09
CA PHE A 136 -1.12 29.96 4.60
C PHE A 136 -0.19 29.08 5.46
N PRO A 137 -0.49 27.78 5.61
CA PRO A 137 0.35 26.91 6.42
C PRO A 137 1.75 26.80 5.82
N PRO A 138 2.82 26.91 6.63
CA PRO A 138 4.18 26.74 6.16
C PRO A 138 4.45 25.29 5.74
N SER A 139 5.36 25.09 4.79
CA SER A 139 5.79 23.75 4.36
C SER A 139 6.31 22.92 5.55
N SER A 140 7.12 23.53 6.41
CA SER A 140 7.54 23.00 7.71
C SER A 140 7.75 24.13 8.71
N VAL A 141 7.49 23.84 9.99
CA VAL A 141 7.79 24.74 11.11
C VAL A 141 9.24 24.53 11.58
N TRP A 142 9.89 25.59 12.06
CA TRP A 142 11.23 25.52 12.64
C TRP A 142 11.24 26.22 13.99
N ARG A 143 11.79 25.55 15.02
CA ARG A 143 11.95 26.16 16.34
C ARG A 143 13.39 26.68 16.52
N PRO A 144 13.60 27.75 17.32
CA PRO A 144 14.94 28.18 17.68
C PRO A 144 15.74 27.03 18.29
N GLY A 145 16.91 26.73 17.72
CA GLY A 145 17.78 25.62 18.14
C GLY A 145 17.65 24.35 17.30
N ASP A 146 16.66 24.24 16.41
CA ASP A 146 16.68 23.21 15.37
C ASP A 146 17.83 23.49 14.40
N ALA A 147 18.62 22.47 14.05
CA ALA A 147 19.64 22.59 13.01
C ALA A 147 18.95 23.04 11.71
N ALA A 148 19.21 24.28 11.29
CA ALA A 148 18.62 24.93 10.12
C ALA A 148 19.17 24.38 8.79
N ASP A 149 19.32 23.06 8.70
CA ASP A 149 19.72 22.37 7.49
C ASP A 149 18.48 22.04 6.67
N VAL A 150 17.93 23.06 6.00
CA VAL A 150 16.81 22.96 5.06
C VAL A 150 17.14 22.06 3.86
N GLN A 151 18.43 21.82 3.61
CA GLN A 151 18.93 21.00 2.50
C GLN A 151 19.24 19.55 2.89
N ARG A 152 19.18 19.18 4.18
CA ARG A 152 19.46 17.80 4.59
C ARG A 152 18.19 16.97 4.56
N LEU A 153 18.14 16.06 3.59
CA LEU A 153 17.19 14.94 3.58
C LEU A 153 17.22 14.15 4.91
N ASN A 154 18.33 14.21 5.65
CA ASN A 154 18.54 13.51 6.92
C ASN A 154 18.26 14.37 8.16
N ASN A 155 17.40 15.40 8.07
CA ASN A 155 17.10 16.24 9.23
C ASN A 155 16.22 15.47 10.24
N PRO A 156 16.72 15.13 11.44
CA PRO A 156 15.90 14.43 12.44
C PRO A 156 14.85 15.35 13.09
N ASN A 157 14.97 16.67 12.91
CA ASN A 157 14.12 17.68 13.52
C ASN A 157 12.97 18.12 12.60
N LEU A 158 12.47 17.23 11.73
CA LEU A 158 11.28 17.52 10.93
C LEU A 158 10.10 17.80 11.88
N ARG A 159 9.63 19.05 11.89
CA ARG A 159 8.49 19.49 12.69
C ARG A 159 7.19 19.37 11.87
N GLU A 160 6.15 20.02 12.37
CA GLU A 160 4.83 20.00 11.77
C GLU A 160 4.91 20.54 10.34
N ASN A 161 4.41 19.75 9.38
CA ASN A 161 4.24 20.20 8.01
C ASN A 161 2.84 20.79 7.80
N TRP A 162 2.65 21.43 6.65
CA TRP A 162 1.35 22.00 6.29
C TRP A 162 0.20 20.99 6.36
N VAL A 163 0.44 19.70 6.04
CA VAL A 163 -0.58 18.65 6.10
C VAL A 163 -1.10 18.47 7.53
N ILE A 164 -0.19 18.34 8.50
CA ILE A 164 -0.54 18.20 9.92
C ILE A 164 -1.32 19.44 10.38
N LEU A 165 -0.91 20.64 9.93
CA LEU A 165 -1.56 21.93 10.23
C LEU A 165 -2.98 22.04 9.70
N ILE A 166 -3.30 21.44 8.56
CA ILE A 166 -4.65 21.50 7.98
C ILE A 166 -5.58 20.37 8.43
N LEU A 167 -5.10 19.36 9.17
CA LEU A 167 -5.92 18.22 9.60
C LEU A 167 -7.26 18.60 10.26
N PRO A 168 -7.34 19.59 11.16
CA PRO A 168 -8.62 20.06 11.72
C PRO A 168 -9.62 20.50 10.65
N PHE A 169 -9.14 21.14 9.59
CA PHE A 169 -9.94 21.66 8.48
C PHE A 169 -10.28 20.58 7.43
N LEU A 170 -9.70 19.39 7.56
CA LEU A 170 -10.04 18.18 6.81
C LEU A 170 -10.92 17.21 7.63
N GLU A 171 -11.53 17.69 8.73
CA GLU A 171 -12.33 16.88 9.65
C GLU A 171 -11.52 15.74 10.33
N GLN A 172 -10.20 15.90 10.44
CA GLN A 172 -9.29 14.95 11.06
C GLN A 172 -8.78 15.45 12.42
N GLN A 173 -9.67 16.00 13.24
CA GLN A 173 -9.33 16.56 14.56
C GLN A 173 -8.69 15.50 15.47
N ALA A 174 -9.27 14.29 15.52
CA ALA A 174 -8.73 13.20 16.34
C ALA A 174 -7.30 12.79 15.95
N LEU A 175 -6.96 12.87 14.66
CA LEU A 175 -5.60 12.59 14.19
C LEU A 175 -4.65 13.73 14.54
N ARG A 176 -5.11 14.99 14.44
CA ARG A 176 -4.35 16.17 14.86
C ARG A 176 -3.97 16.08 16.34
N ASP A 177 -4.93 15.74 17.19
CA ASP A 177 -4.74 15.68 18.65
C ASP A 177 -3.86 14.49 19.07
N ALA A 178 -3.75 13.46 18.22
CA ALA A 178 -2.86 12.32 18.44
C ALA A 178 -1.37 12.63 18.18
N PHE A 179 -1.04 13.72 17.49
CA PHE A 179 0.35 14.14 17.28
C PHE A 179 0.87 14.94 18.49
N ASP A 180 2.02 14.52 19.03
CA ASP A 180 2.78 15.30 19.99
C ASP A 180 3.68 16.31 19.26
N LEU A 181 3.22 17.56 19.18
CA LEU A 181 3.90 18.67 18.51
C LEU A 181 5.06 19.27 19.35
N SER A 182 5.32 18.76 20.55
CA SER A 182 6.52 19.14 21.32
C SER A 182 7.78 18.44 20.79
N ARG A 183 7.60 17.29 20.13
CA ARG A 183 8.68 16.46 19.59
C ARG A 183 8.72 16.51 18.06
N PRO A 184 9.86 16.17 17.43
CA PRO A 184 9.90 15.98 15.99
C PRO A 184 8.92 14.91 15.52
N ILE A 185 8.42 15.05 14.28
CA ILE A 185 7.52 14.07 13.65
C ILE A 185 8.19 12.69 13.45
N PRO A 186 9.50 12.59 13.18
CA PRO A 186 10.21 11.30 13.16
C PRO A 186 10.28 10.56 14.49
N ASP A 187 10.02 11.22 15.62
CA ASP A 187 10.11 10.61 16.95
C ASP A 187 9.16 9.39 17.03
N PRO A 188 9.59 8.27 17.66
CA PRO A 188 8.76 7.07 17.80
C PRO A 188 7.38 7.33 18.42
N VAL A 189 7.24 8.34 19.29
CA VAL A 189 5.95 8.74 19.87
C VAL A 189 4.92 9.06 18.78
N ASN A 190 5.37 9.67 17.67
CA ASN A 190 4.53 10.09 16.56
C ASN A 190 4.40 9.05 15.44
N GLU A 191 4.97 7.84 15.58
CA GLU A 191 4.95 6.82 14.52
C GLU A 191 3.53 6.38 14.14
N ARG A 192 2.66 6.16 15.14
CA ARG A 192 1.28 5.72 14.91
C ARG A 192 0.43 6.78 14.17
N PRO A 193 0.36 8.05 14.61
CA PRO A 193 -0.39 9.05 13.85
C PRO A 193 0.22 9.32 12.46
N ARG A 194 1.55 9.36 12.35
CA ARG A 194 2.29 9.55 11.09
C ARG A 194 2.05 8.47 10.02
N SER A 195 1.76 7.24 10.44
CA SER A 195 1.50 6.11 9.53
C SER A 195 0.03 6.01 9.09
N THR A 196 -0.85 6.86 9.62
CA THR A 196 -2.27 6.88 9.27
C THR A 196 -2.49 7.40 7.86
N ARG A 197 -3.18 6.61 7.03
CA ARG A 197 -3.47 6.97 5.63
C ARG A 197 -4.78 7.74 5.53
N LEU A 198 -4.70 8.94 4.97
CA LEU A 198 -5.87 9.78 4.71
C LEU A 198 -6.33 9.62 3.27
N SER A 199 -7.56 9.15 3.05
CA SER A 199 -8.12 8.96 1.70
C SER A 199 -8.14 10.25 0.88
N VAL A 200 -8.37 11.40 1.52
CA VAL A 200 -8.33 12.72 0.88
C VAL A 200 -6.93 13.08 0.36
N MET A 201 -5.86 12.55 0.97
CA MET A 201 -4.49 12.79 0.53
C MET A 201 -4.02 11.81 -0.54
N LEU A 202 -4.85 10.85 -0.95
CA LEU A 202 -4.48 9.79 -1.90
C LEU A 202 -5.24 9.94 -3.22
N CYS A 203 -4.52 9.88 -4.33
CA CYS A 203 -5.11 9.86 -5.66
C CYS A 203 -5.25 8.40 -6.13
N PRO A 204 -6.47 7.86 -6.38
CA PRO A 204 -6.64 6.50 -6.89
C PRO A 204 -6.00 6.24 -8.27
N SER A 205 -5.69 7.28 -9.05
CA SER A 205 -4.94 7.13 -10.32
C SER A 205 -3.44 6.89 -10.11
N ASP A 206 -2.87 7.14 -8.93
CA ASP A 206 -1.48 6.77 -8.64
C ASP A 206 -1.40 5.32 -8.16
N ALA A 207 -0.66 4.50 -8.92
CA ALA A 207 -0.44 3.08 -8.63
C ALA A 207 0.29 2.84 -7.30
N TYR A 208 1.06 3.81 -6.80
CA TYR A 208 1.88 3.67 -5.60
C TYR A 208 1.28 4.39 -4.38
N ASN A 209 0.03 4.85 -4.44
CA ASN A 209 -0.59 5.63 -3.35
C ASN A 209 -0.66 4.89 -1.99
N ARG A 210 -0.54 3.55 -1.99
CA ARG A 210 -0.57 2.70 -0.79
C ARG A 210 0.80 2.26 -0.30
N THR A 211 1.89 2.55 -1.01
CA THR A 211 3.23 2.19 -0.54
C THR A 211 3.70 3.23 0.48
N PRO A 212 3.93 2.85 1.75
CA PRO A 212 4.50 3.75 2.74
C PRO A 212 5.87 4.26 2.29
N TYR A 213 6.22 5.48 2.71
CA TYR A 213 7.57 5.98 2.55
C TYR A 213 8.47 5.44 3.68
N ASP A 214 9.64 4.95 3.31
CA ASP A 214 10.65 4.47 4.25
C ASP A 214 11.74 5.54 4.44
N GLY A 215 11.73 6.15 5.62
CA GLY A 215 12.67 7.20 6.02
C GLY A 215 13.86 6.68 6.83
N THR A 216 14.05 5.36 6.96
CA THR A 216 15.13 4.78 7.78
C THR A 216 16.53 5.21 7.31
N GLN A 217 16.73 5.39 6.00
CA GLN A 217 18.00 5.89 5.43
C GLN A 217 18.36 7.31 5.89
N TYR A 218 17.37 8.04 6.42
CA TYR A 218 17.46 9.46 6.78
C TYR A 218 17.28 9.71 8.28
N ASN A 219 17.33 8.66 9.11
CA ASN A 219 17.00 8.70 10.54
C ASN A 219 15.57 9.21 10.82
N GLN A 220 14.66 9.04 9.85
CA GLN A 220 13.26 9.47 9.97
C GLN A 220 12.31 8.33 10.41
N GLY A 221 12.84 7.12 10.54
CA GLY A 221 12.08 5.92 10.84
C GLY A 221 11.24 5.39 9.67
N PRO A 222 10.68 4.18 9.80
CA PRO A 222 9.90 3.53 8.75
C PRO A 222 8.44 4.03 8.72
N ASN A 223 7.64 3.52 7.77
CA ASN A 223 6.17 3.57 7.77
C ASN A 223 5.51 4.95 7.68
N TRP A 224 6.10 5.90 6.95
CA TRP A 224 5.44 7.19 6.72
C TRP A 224 4.21 7.00 5.81
N ALA A 225 3.07 7.56 6.20
CA ALA A 225 1.92 7.63 5.32
C ALA A 225 2.26 8.49 4.10
N ARG A 226 1.90 7.99 2.91
CA ARG A 226 2.12 8.71 1.66
C ARG A 226 0.97 9.69 1.42
N GLY A 227 1.29 10.89 0.94
CA GLY A 227 0.35 11.82 0.34
C GLY A 227 0.70 12.00 -1.13
N ASN A 228 -0.28 11.92 -2.03
CA ASN A 228 -0.09 12.23 -3.45
C ASN A 228 0.05 13.74 -3.71
N TYR A 229 -0.38 14.53 -2.74
CA TYR A 229 -0.49 15.98 -2.84
C TYR A 229 0.42 16.70 -1.85
N ALA A 230 1.34 15.98 -1.20
CA ALA A 230 2.20 16.46 -0.12
C ALA A 230 3.64 15.99 -0.26
#